data_AF-A0A8S2FIP2-F1
#
_entry.id   AF-A0A8S2FIP2-F1
#
_cell.length_a   1.000
_cell.length_b   1.000
_cell.length_c   1.000
_cell.angle_alpha   90.00
_cell.angle_beta   90.00
_cell.angle_gamma   90.00
#
_symmetry.space_group_name_H-M   'P 1'
#
loop_
_entity.id
_entity.type
_entity.pdbx_description
1 polymer ?
#
loop_
_entity_poly.entity_id
_entity_poly.type
_entity_poly.pdbx_seq_one_letter_code
_entity_poly.pdbx_strand_id
1 'polypeptide(L)'
;QLEGKQFHSDIPVIKTREQLHTPLLLCYRSLCESNLDILANGALLDTMRRIACFGVTLTKLDLRQESSRHSQVLEELIDYLYGDDYTQWDEDKRQTFLLEELGSKRPLIPYRWKCSPESEEVLKTFKIISQDRVEGLGTYVISMARQPSDVLTVALLMKEMAGDVRLPIAPLFETLEDLNRSGDVIKQLLGLPGYRSLINDRQEVMIGYSDSAKDAGQLAAAWAQYRAQERLVEICKEQNVTLTLFHGRGGTVGRGGGPAHAG
;
A
#
# COMPACT_ATOMS: atom_id res chain seq x y z
N GLN A 1 -24.69 -3.53 -15.02
CA GLN A 1 -24.45 -2.36 -14.15
C GLN A 1 -25.13 -2.62 -12.82
N LEU A 2 -24.38 -2.84 -11.74
CA LEU A 2 -24.94 -2.75 -10.40
C LEU A 2 -25.12 -1.26 -10.12
N GLU A 3 -26.36 -0.76 -10.12
CA GLU A 3 -26.71 0.67 -10.12
C GLU A 3 -26.38 1.44 -8.82
N GLY A 4 -25.41 1.00 -8.01
CA GLY A 4 -24.98 1.70 -6.80
C GLY A 4 -26.10 1.93 -5.76
N LYS A 5 -27.23 1.23 -5.87
CA LYS A 5 -28.37 1.35 -4.95
C LYS A 5 -27.96 0.79 -3.59
N GLN A 6 -28.08 1.61 -2.54
CA GLN A 6 -27.84 1.17 -1.17
C GLN A 6 -28.85 0.08 -0.80
N PHE A 7 -28.34 -1.07 -0.37
CA PHE A 7 -29.16 -2.18 0.10
C PHE A 7 -29.71 -1.86 1.50
N HIS A 8 -31.01 -1.62 1.60
CA HIS A 8 -31.71 -1.45 2.88
C HIS A 8 -32.38 -2.77 3.26
N SER A 9 -31.94 -3.38 4.35
CA SER A 9 -32.61 -4.53 4.97
C SER A 9 -32.54 -4.41 6.48
N ASP A 10 -33.54 -4.96 7.16
CA ASP A 10 -33.57 -5.03 8.63
C ASP A 10 -32.55 -6.05 9.20
N ILE A 11 -31.90 -6.83 8.33
CA ILE A 11 -30.87 -7.78 8.71
C ILE A 11 -29.52 -7.05 8.83
N PRO A 12 -28.81 -7.17 9.96
CA PRO A 12 -27.48 -6.61 10.12
C PRO A 12 -26.52 -7.14 9.06
N VAL A 13 -25.95 -6.24 8.25
CA VAL A 13 -24.94 -6.59 7.26
C VAL A 13 -23.64 -6.94 7.97
N ILE A 14 -23.02 -8.06 7.59
CA ILE A 14 -21.68 -8.45 8.06
C ILE A 14 -20.65 -7.54 7.41
N LYS A 15 -19.85 -6.87 8.26
CA LYS A 15 -18.88 -5.83 7.88
C LYS A 15 -17.45 -6.16 8.21
N THR A 16 -17.21 -6.90 9.27
CA THR A 16 -15.87 -7.25 9.72
C THR A 16 -15.72 -8.74 9.89
N ARG A 17 -14.49 -9.23 9.72
CA ARG A 17 -14.11 -10.61 10.02
C ARG A 17 -14.48 -10.99 11.45
N GLU A 18 -14.40 -10.05 12.39
CA GLU A 18 -14.69 -10.28 13.80
C GLU A 18 -16.16 -10.62 14.05
N GLN A 19 -17.09 -10.04 13.27
CA GLN A 19 -18.51 -10.38 13.34
C GLN A 19 -18.80 -11.84 12.93
N LEU A 20 -17.95 -12.45 12.10
CA LEU A 20 -18.01 -13.88 11.78
C LEU A 20 -17.23 -14.72 12.79
N HIS A 21 -16.03 -14.29 13.15
CA HIS A 21 -15.10 -15.07 13.96
C HIS A 21 -15.56 -15.23 15.41
N THR A 22 -16.06 -14.16 16.04
CA THR A 22 -16.47 -14.16 17.46
C THR A 22 -17.52 -15.22 17.80
N PRO A 23 -18.66 -15.32 17.09
CA PRO A 23 -19.65 -16.37 17.39
C PRO A 23 -19.11 -17.78 17.12
N LEU A 24 -18.28 -17.98 16.09
CA LEU A 24 -17.70 -19.29 15.80
C LEU A 24 -16.67 -19.72 16.85
N LEU A 25 -15.85 -18.78 17.34
CA LEU A 25 -14.91 -19.01 18.42
C LEU A 25 -15.63 -19.39 19.72
N LEU A 26 -16.78 -18.78 19.99
CA LEU A 26 -17.62 -19.15 21.13
C LEU A 26 -18.07 -20.61 21.04
N CYS A 27 -18.60 -21.02 19.89
CA CYS A 27 -18.99 -22.41 19.64
C CYS A 27 -17.79 -23.36 19.77
N TYR A 28 -16.63 -22.98 19.23
CA TYR A 28 -15.41 -23.78 19.30
C TYR A 28 -14.98 -24.03 20.75
N ARG A 29 -14.92 -22.96 21.56
CA ARG A 29 -14.58 -23.06 23.00
C ARG A 29 -15.58 -23.93 23.76
N SER A 30 -16.88 -23.72 23.53
CA SER A 30 -17.94 -24.50 24.19
C SER A 30 -17.85 -26.00 23.88
N LEU A 31 -17.52 -26.37 22.63
CA LEU A 31 -17.31 -27.76 22.24
C LEU A 31 -16.08 -28.36 22.92
N CYS A 32 -14.95 -27.65 22.93
CA CYS A 32 -13.74 -28.11 23.62
C CYS A 32 -13.95 -28.27 25.13
N GLU A 33 -14.62 -27.32 25.78
CA GLU A 33 -14.97 -27.40 27.22
C GLU A 33 -15.90 -28.59 27.52
N SER A 34 -16.68 -29.03 26.54
CA SER A 34 -17.56 -30.20 26.64
C SER A 34 -16.89 -31.53 26.22
N ASN A 35 -15.57 -31.54 25.98
CA ASN A 35 -14.80 -32.68 25.47
C ASN A 35 -15.30 -33.20 24.09
N LEU A 36 -15.82 -32.30 23.25
CA LEU A 36 -16.30 -32.58 21.89
C LEU A 36 -15.29 -32.12 20.82
N ASP A 37 -14.00 -32.35 21.06
CA ASP A 37 -12.90 -31.87 20.21
C ASP A 37 -12.96 -32.38 18.77
N ILE A 38 -13.49 -33.57 18.54
CA ILE A 38 -13.67 -34.13 17.20
C ILE A 38 -14.62 -33.24 16.37
N LEU A 39 -15.69 -32.73 16.99
CA LEU A 39 -16.63 -31.82 16.34
C LEU A 39 -16.04 -30.42 16.17
N ALA A 40 -15.35 -29.91 17.22
CA ALA A 40 -14.71 -28.60 17.19
C ALA A 40 -13.66 -28.51 16.07
N ASN A 41 -12.84 -29.55 15.92
CA ASN A 41 -11.73 -29.61 14.96
C ASN A 41 -12.14 -30.09 13.56
N GLY A 42 -13.44 -30.26 13.29
CA GLY A 42 -13.97 -30.57 11.96
C GLY A 42 -14.32 -29.32 11.15
N ALA A 43 -15.54 -29.30 10.60
CA ALA A 43 -16.02 -28.23 9.72
C ALA A 43 -16.01 -26.83 10.38
N LEU A 44 -16.13 -26.76 11.71
CA LEU A 44 -16.05 -25.51 12.45
C LEU A 44 -14.66 -24.88 12.34
N LEU A 45 -13.61 -25.64 12.67
CA LEU A 45 -12.23 -25.19 12.54
C LEU A 45 -11.89 -24.81 11.09
N ASP A 46 -12.34 -25.59 10.10
CA ASP A 46 -12.14 -25.24 8.69
C ASP A 46 -12.82 -23.94 8.31
N THR A 47 -14.02 -23.67 8.85
CA THR A 47 -14.72 -22.40 8.62
C THR A 47 -13.99 -21.23 9.28
N MET A 48 -13.49 -21.41 10.50
CA MET A 48 -12.66 -20.39 11.17
C MET A 48 -11.37 -20.09 10.39
N ARG A 49 -10.71 -21.13 9.84
CA ARG A 49 -9.54 -20.98 8.95
C ARG A 49 -9.88 -20.22 7.68
N ARG A 50 -11.02 -20.52 7.05
CA ARG A 50 -11.51 -19.77 5.86
C ARG A 50 -11.75 -18.31 6.18
N ILE A 51 -12.35 -18.01 7.33
CA ILE A 51 -12.56 -16.62 7.77
C ILE A 51 -11.24 -15.92 8.04
N ALA A 52 -10.26 -16.60 8.63
CA ALA A 52 -8.93 -16.04 8.84
C ALA A 52 -8.20 -15.74 7.52
N CYS A 53 -8.38 -16.59 6.50
CA CYS A 53 -7.73 -16.48 5.19
C CYS A 53 -8.42 -15.48 4.24
N PHE A 54 -9.75 -15.51 4.15
CA PHE A 54 -10.54 -14.80 3.14
C PHE A 54 -11.34 -13.61 3.71
N GLY A 55 -11.57 -13.59 5.02
CA GLY A 55 -12.37 -12.55 5.67
C GLY A 55 -13.79 -12.44 5.10
N VAL A 56 -14.31 -11.21 5.05
CA VAL A 56 -15.65 -10.90 4.51
C VAL A 56 -15.63 -10.43 3.05
N THR A 57 -14.45 -10.19 2.50
CA THR A 57 -14.25 -9.64 1.14
C THR A 57 -13.67 -10.64 0.15
N LEU A 58 -13.39 -11.87 0.60
CA LEU A 58 -12.71 -12.95 -0.13
C LEU A 58 -11.23 -12.65 -0.41
N THR A 59 -10.96 -11.49 -0.99
CA THR A 59 -9.61 -10.99 -1.31
C THR A 59 -9.48 -9.54 -0.86
N LYS A 60 -8.25 -9.12 -0.67
CA LYS A 60 -7.91 -7.70 -0.58
C LYS A 60 -7.60 -7.15 -1.96
N LEU A 61 -7.97 -5.90 -2.20
CA LEU A 61 -7.67 -5.17 -3.43
C LEU A 61 -6.48 -4.23 -3.18
N ASP A 62 -5.38 -4.48 -3.86
CA ASP A 62 -4.28 -3.53 -3.96
C ASP A 62 -4.64 -2.44 -4.98
N LEU A 63 -4.32 -1.19 -4.65
CA LEU A 63 -4.47 -0.07 -5.57
C LEU A 63 -3.12 0.24 -6.20
N ARG A 64 -3.11 0.64 -7.47
CA ARG A 64 -1.88 1.01 -8.18
C ARG A 64 -2.11 2.24 -9.04
N GLN A 65 -1.22 3.22 -8.91
CA GLN A 65 -1.18 4.42 -9.76
C GLN A 65 0.28 4.83 -10.00
N GLU A 66 0.57 5.57 -11.07
CA GLU A 66 1.92 6.08 -11.35
C GLU A 66 2.23 7.36 -10.55
N SER A 67 3.50 7.53 -10.17
CA SER A 67 4.02 8.67 -9.38
C SER A 67 3.75 10.05 -10.01
N SER A 68 3.79 10.14 -11.34
CA SER A 68 3.50 11.37 -12.10
C SER A 68 2.09 11.88 -11.87
N ARG A 69 1.10 11.00 -11.67
CA ARG A 69 -0.29 11.40 -11.41
C ARG A 69 -0.45 12.02 -10.03
N HIS A 70 0.31 11.53 -9.04
CA HIS A 70 0.34 12.14 -7.72
C HIS A 70 1.05 13.49 -7.76
N SER A 71 2.16 13.58 -8.49
CA SER A 71 2.90 14.83 -8.66
C SER A 71 2.06 15.91 -9.34
N GLN A 72 1.29 15.54 -10.37
CA GLN A 72 0.36 16.45 -11.06
C GLN A 72 -0.68 17.07 -10.10
N VAL A 73 -1.21 16.29 -9.15
CA VAL A 73 -2.13 16.82 -8.13
C VAL A 73 -1.45 17.90 -7.29
N LEU A 74 -0.19 17.67 -6.91
CA LEU A 74 0.57 18.64 -6.11
C LEU A 74 0.95 19.86 -6.94
N GLU A 75 1.33 19.70 -8.21
CA GLU A 75 1.60 20.82 -9.13
C GLU A 75 0.39 21.75 -9.23
N GLU A 76 -0.79 21.22 -9.54
CA GLU A 76 -2.01 22.04 -9.67
C GLU A 76 -2.43 22.65 -8.33
N LEU A 77 -2.23 21.93 -7.21
CA LEU A 77 -2.61 22.38 -5.87
C LEU A 77 -1.72 23.52 -5.38
N ILE A 78 -0.42 23.41 -5.59
CA ILE A 78 0.58 24.39 -5.16
C ILE A 78 0.47 25.66 -6.00
N ASP A 79 0.25 25.55 -7.31
CA ASP A 79 -0.07 26.70 -8.15
C ASP A 79 -1.34 27.41 -7.67
N TYR A 80 -2.40 26.65 -7.36
CA TYR A 80 -3.66 27.22 -6.88
C TYR A 80 -3.53 27.94 -5.51
N LEU A 81 -2.79 27.35 -4.56
CA LEU A 81 -2.67 27.86 -3.20
C LEU A 81 -1.66 29.00 -3.08
N TYR A 82 -0.56 28.91 -3.81
CA TYR A 82 0.63 29.74 -3.60
C TYR A 82 1.10 30.46 -4.87
N GLY A 83 0.63 30.07 -6.05
CA GLY A 83 1.16 30.54 -7.33
C GLY A 83 2.62 30.14 -7.57
N ASP A 84 3.05 29.02 -6.99
CA ASP A 84 4.40 28.46 -7.12
C ASP A 84 4.40 27.22 -8.01
N ASP A 85 5.53 26.92 -8.66
CA ASP A 85 5.68 25.80 -9.57
C ASP A 85 6.40 24.63 -8.86
N TYR A 86 5.60 23.64 -8.43
CA TYR A 86 6.11 22.45 -7.76
C TYR A 86 7.12 21.66 -8.61
N THR A 87 7.06 21.75 -9.94
CA THR A 87 8.00 21.05 -10.82
C THR A 87 9.43 21.57 -10.68
N GLN A 88 9.59 22.85 -10.34
CA GLN A 88 10.89 23.50 -10.13
C GLN A 88 11.47 23.25 -8.74
N TRP A 89 10.70 22.64 -7.83
CA TRP A 89 11.19 22.34 -6.50
C TRP A 89 12.16 21.17 -6.57
N ASP A 90 13.32 21.35 -5.93
CA ASP A 90 14.22 20.24 -5.67
C ASP A 90 13.61 19.25 -4.65
N GLU A 91 14.23 18.09 -4.55
CA GLU A 91 13.74 17.00 -3.72
C GLU A 91 13.68 17.39 -2.22
N ASP A 92 14.64 18.17 -1.73
CA ASP A 92 14.68 18.62 -0.34
C ASP A 92 13.53 19.58 -0.01
N LYS A 93 13.22 20.52 -0.91
CA LYS A 93 12.06 21.43 -0.77
C LYS A 93 10.75 20.64 -0.80
N ARG A 94 10.61 19.66 -1.70
CA ARG A 94 9.43 18.78 -1.75
C ARG A 94 9.26 18.00 -0.45
N GLN A 95 10.31 17.35 0.03
CA GLN A 95 10.26 16.59 1.30
C GLN A 95 9.90 17.49 2.47
N THR A 96 10.52 18.67 2.57
CA THR A 96 10.25 19.63 3.67
C THR A 96 8.79 20.01 3.70
N PHE A 97 8.24 20.45 2.55
CA PHE A 97 6.82 20.81 2.45
C PHE A 97 5.90 19.63 2.80
N LEU A 98 6.16 18.45 2.24
CA LEU A 98 5.32 17.27 2.47
C LEU A 98 5.32 16.83 3.94
N LEU A 99 6.47 16.90 4.62
CA LEU A 99 6.59 16.56 6.04
C LEU A 99 5.88 17.58 6.93
N GLU A 100 6.00 18.88 6.62
CA GLU A 100 5.27 19.94 7.32
C GLU A 100 3.75 19.74 7.20
N GLU A 101 3.27 19.51 5.98
CA GLU A 101 1.85 19.29 5.74
C GLU A 101 1.34 17.95 6.29
N LEU A 102 2.17 16.90 6.31
CA LEU A 102 1.84 15.65 7.00
C LEU A 102 1.68 15.85 8.52
N GLY A 103 2.51 16.72 9.12
CA GLY A 103 2.42 17.09 10.54
C GLY A 103 1.30 18.09 10.88
N SER A 104 0.80 18.83 9.90
CA SER A 104 -0.23 19.86 10.06
C SER A 104 -1.60 19.27 10.46
N LYS A 105 -2.36 19.96 11.31
CA LYS A 105 -3.77 19.62 11.59
C LYS A 105 -4.75 20.37 10.69
N ARG A 106 -4.27 21.36 9.94
CA ARG A 106 -5.06 22.16 9.02
C ARG A 106 -5.23 21.36 7.71
N PRO A 107 -6.45 21.24 7.16
CA PRO A 107 -6.64 20.67 5.82
C PRO A 107 -5.91 21.50 4.76
N LEU A 108 -5.17 20.81 3.89
CA LEU A 108 -4.43 21.40 2.79
C LEU A 108 -5.33 21.58 1.55
N ILE A 109 -6.10 20.56 1.19
CA ILE A 109 -6.89 20.55 -0.05
C ILE A 109 -8.17 21.39 0.12
N PRO A 110 -8.36 22.50 -0.62
CA PRO A 110 -9.54 23.35 -0.46
C PRO A 110 -10.80 22.68 -0.99
N TYR A 111 -11.89 22.74 -0.21
CA TYR A 111 -13.17 22.10 -0.54
C TYR A 111 -13.78 22.52 -1.90
N ARG A 112 -13.51 23.75 -2.36
CA ARG A 112 -14.03 24.30 -3.61
C ARG A 112 -13.00 24.35 -4.74
N TRP A 113 -11.83 23.76 -4.53
CA TRP A 113 -10.79 23.72 -5.56
C TRP A 113 -11.26 22.91 -6.76
N LYS A 114 -11.00 23.43 -7.96
CA LYS A 114 -11.28 22.76 -9.23
C LYS A 114 -9.96 22.47 -9.90
N CYS A 115 -9.69 21.20 -10.13
CA CYS A 115 -8.50 20.69 -10.79
C CYS A 115 -8.88 20.05 -12.13
N SER A 116 -7.86 19.57 -12.86
CA SER A 116 -8.05 18.79 -14.07
C SER A 116 -8.83 17.49 -13.80
N PRO A 117 -9.48 16.90 -14.83
CA PRO A 117 -10.11 15.58 -14.71
C PRO A 117 -9.13 14.51 -14.20
N GLU A 118 -7.87 14.64 -14.58
CA GLU A 118 -6.79 13.75 -14.20
C GLU A 118 -6.50 13.77 -12.70
N SER A 119 -6.34 14.97 -12.14
CA SER A 119 -6.13 15.18 -10.70
C SER A 119 -7.40 14.85 -9.91
N GLU A 120 -8.58 15.15 -10.45
CA GLU A 120 -9.86 14.84 -9.82
C GLU A 120 -10.07 13.32 -9.68
N GLU A 121 -9.64 12.52 -10.66
CA GLU A 121 -9.68 11.05 -10.59
C GLU A 121 -8.85 10.53 -9.41
N VAL A 122 -7.61 11.00 -9.25
CA VAL A 122 -6.72 10.61 -8.15
C VAL A 122 -7.38 10.94 -6.79
N LEU A 123 -7.89 12.16 -6.64
CA LEU A 123 -8.58 12.59 -5.41
C LEU A 123 -9.84 11.77 -5.13
N LYS A 124 -10.63 11.43 -6.16
CA LYS A 124 -11.80 10.55 -6.04
C LYS A 124 -11.40 9.15 -5.61
N THR A 125 -10.30 8.61 -6.12
CA THR A 125 -9.79 7.30 -5.71
C THR A 125 -9.44 7.26 -4.21
N PHE A 126 -8.73 8.27 -3.67
CA PHE A 126 -8.50 8.36 -2.23
C PHE A 126 -9.78 8.59 -1.41
N LYS A 127 -10.75 9.32 -1.97
CA LYS A 127 -12.06 9.47 -1.33
C LYS A 127 -12.84 8.15 -1.28
N ILE A 128 -12.71 7.28 -2.29
CA ILE A 128 -13.30 5.94 -2.26
C ILE A 128 -12.60 5.08 -1.20
N ILE A 129 -11.28 5.17 -1.07
CA ILE A 129 -10.52 4.50 0.01
C ILE A 129 -11.08 4.89 1.39
N SER A 130 -11.49 6.15 1.58
CA SER A 130 -12.11 6.64 2.82
C SER A 130 -13.46 6.01 3.14
N GLN A 131 -14.18 5.52 2.11
CA GLN A 131 -15.55 5.03 2.21
C GLN A 131 -15.63 3.51 2.24
N ASP A 132 -14.62 2.85 1.67
CA ASP A 132 -14.56 1.39 1.61
C ASP A 132 -14.13 0.80 2.95
N ARG A 133 -14.40 -0.49 3.11
CA ARG A 133 -14.03 -1.24 4.30
C ARG A 133 -12.54 -1.54 4.21
N VAL A 134 -11.77 -0.99 5.15
CA VAL A 134 -10.31 -1.21 5.26
C VAL A 134 -9.92 -2.70 5.18
N GLU A 135 -10.77 -3.62 5.66
CA GLU A 135 -10.51 -5.07 5.54
C GLU A 135 -10.40 -5.57 4.09
N GLY A 136 -11.09 -4.93 3.14
CA GLY A 136 -11.09 -5.25 1.72
C GLY A 136 -9.97 -4.60 0.93
N LEU A 137 -9.22 -3.68 1.52
CA LEU A 137 -8.12 -2.97 0.87
C LEU A 137 -6.78 -3.53 1.33
N GLY A 138 -5.87 -3.64 0.36
CA GLY A 138 -4.50 -4.06 0.56
C GLY A 138 -3.55 -2.87 0.52
N THR A 139 -2.51 -3.00 -0.30
CA THR A 139 -1.41 -2.04 -0.40
C THR A 139 -1.69 -1.01 -1.50
N TYR A 140 -1.27 0.24 -1.28
CA TYR A 140 -1.21 1.26 -2.32
C TYR A 140 0.16 1.24 -2.98
N VAL A 141 0.23 0.79 -4.23
CA VAL A 141 1.45 0.67 -5.02
C VAL A 141 1.68 1.91 -5.86
N ILE A 142 2.88 2.47 -5.79
CA ILE A 142 3.31 3.63 -6.58
C ILE A 142 4.19 3.14 -7.72
N SER A 143 3.65 3.09 -8.94
CA SER A 143 4.41 2.74 -10.15
C SER A 143 5.38 3.85 -10.49
N MET A 144 6.51 3.50 -11.12
CA MET A 144 7.55 4.47 -11.50
C MET A 144 8.01 5.35 -10.32
N ALA A 145 8.11 4.77 -9.12
CA ALA A 145 8.63 5.48 -7.95
C ALA A 145 10.14 5.69 -8.08
N ARG A 146 10.60 6.92 -7.79
CA ARG A 146 12.00 7.34 -7.97
C ARG A 146 12.59 8.00 -6.74
N GLN A 147 11.79 8.77 -6.00
CA GLN A 147 12.26 9.62 -4.92
C GLN A 147 11.41 9.44 -3.64
N PRO A 148 11.94 9.81 -2.46
CA PRO A 148 11.16 9.84 -1.23
C PRO A 148 9.87 10.68 -1.33
N SER A 149 9.91 11.80 -2.07
CA SER A 149 8.73 12.65 -2.29
C SER A 149 7.55 11.89 -2.89
N ASP A 150 7.78 10.88 -3.73
CA ASP A 150 6.70 10.10 -4.35
C ASP A 150 5.87 9.37 -3.28
N VAL A 151 6.56 8.77 -2.31
CA VAL A 151 5.94 8.05 -1.19
C VAL A 151 5.25 9.02 -0.23
N LEU A 152 5.91 10.14 0.10
CA LEU A 152 5.35 11.16 0.98
C LEU A 152 4.12 11.85 0.36
N THR A 153 4.10 12.03 -0.96
CA THR A 153 2.96 12.61 -1.68
C THR A 153 1.74 11.72 -1.53
N VAL A 154 1.87 10.41 -1.73
CA VAL A 154 0.76 9.47 -1.52
C VAL A 154 0.32 9.43 -0.06
N ALA A 155 1.26 9.50 0.89
CA ALA A 155 0.92 9.59 2.30
C ALA A 155 0.10 10.85 2.62
N LEU A 156 0.47 11.99 2.04
CA LEU A 156 -0.25 13.25 2.20
C LEU A 156 -1.65 13.18 1.57
N LEU A 157 -1.77 12.70 0.33
CA LEU A 157 -3.07 12.54 -0.33
C LEU A 157 -3.98 11.57 0.44
N MET A 158 -3.42 10.48 0.96
CA MET A 158 -4.17 9.54 1.81
C MET A 158 -4.64 10.19 3.10
N LYS A 159 -3.80 10.99 3.77
CA LYS A 159 -4.19 11.76 4.95
C LYS A 159 -5.33 12.74 4.63
N GLU A 160 -5.21 13.51 3.55
CA GLU A 160 -6.16 14.57 3.21
C GLU A 160 -7.51 14.04 2.71
N MET A 161 -7.50 12.93 1.98
CA MET A 161 -8.69 12.43 1.27
C MET A 161 -9.26 11.14 1.85
N ALA A 162 -8.45 10.31 2.54
CA ALA A 162 -8.88 9.01 3.07
C ALA A 162 -9.21 9.01 4.58
N GLY A 163 -9.19 10.18 5.23
CA GLY A 163 -9.55 10.33 6.65
C GLY A 163 -8.57 9.57 7.56
N ASP A 164 -9.08 8.67 8.39
CA ASP A 164 -8.28 7.85 9.31
C ASP A 164 -7.74 6.56 8.68
N VAL A 165 -8.14 6.24 7.43
CA VAL A 165 -7.67 5.04 6.74
C VAL A 165 -6.17 5.19 6.43
N ARG A 166 -5.40 4.16 6.75
CA ARG A 166 -3.97 4.05 6.44
C ARG A 166 -3.72 2.70 5.78
N LEU A 167 -3.38 2.73 4.50
CA LEU A 167 -2.92 1.55 3.76
C LEU A 167 -1.39 1.53 3.76
N PRO A 168 -0.74 0.35 3.70
CA PRO A 168 0.67 0.28 3.37
C PRO A 168 0.93 0.97 2.02
N ILE A 169 2.02 1.74 1.94
CA ILE A 169 2.44 2.41 0.70
C ILE A 169 3.71 1.73 0.21
N ALA A 170 3.64 1.11 -0.95
CA ALA A 170 4.76 0.39 -1.56
C ALA A 170 5.28 1.14 -2.79
N PRO A 171 6.48 1.75 -2.75
CA PRO A 171 7.14 2.17 -3.98
C PRO A 171 7.48 0.95 -4.82
N LEU A 172 7.18 1.03 -6.12
CA LEU A 172 7.53 0.02 -7.09
C LEU A 172 8.72 0.52 -7.92
N PHE A 173 9.86 -0.13 -7.74
CA PHE A 173 11.09 0.14 -8.50
C PHE A 173 11.16 -0.78 -9.72
N GLU A 174 11.02 -0.19 -10.91
CA GLU A 174 10.78 -0.94 -12.17
C GLU A 174 11.95 -0.84 -13.16
N THR A 175 12.69 0.27 -13.19
CA THR A 175 13.83 0.44 -14.09
C THR A 175 15.15 0.02 -13.43
N LEU A 176 16.20 -0.20 -14.23
CA LEU A 176 17.53 -0.51 -13.69
C LEU A 176 18.05 0.59 -12.76
N GLU A 177 17.85 1.86 -13.15
CA GLU A 177 18.27 3.01 -12.36
C GLU A 177 17.52 3.06 -11.03
N ASP A 178 16.20 2.84 -11.07
CA ASP A 178 15.32 2.78 -9.88
C ASP A 178 15.73 1.67 -8.92
N LEU A 179 16.03 0.48 -9.43
CA LEU A 179 16.51 -0.63 -8.61
C LEU A 179 17.83 -0.29 -7.92
N ASN A 180 18.77 0.35 -8.64
CA ASN A 180 20.07 0.73 -8.08
C ASN A 180 19.93 1.79 -6.98
N ARG A 181 19.00 2.74 -7.11
CA ARG A 181 18.75 3.79 -6.09
C ARG A 181 17.79 3.38 -4.98
N SER A 182 17.06 2.27 -5.13
CA SER A 182 16.00 1.85 -4.21
C SER A 182 16.44 1.80 -2.73
N GLY A 183 17.64 1.27 -2.46
CA GLY A 183 18.21 1.24 -1.12
C GLY A 183 18.37 2.64 -0.53
N ASP A 184 18.95 3.57 -1.27
CA ASP A 184 19.18 4.93 -0.79
C ASP A 184 17.86 5.69 -0.56
N VAL A 185 16.87 5.52 -1.46
CA VAL A 185 15.52 6.09 -1.31
C VAL A 185 14.85 5.60 -0.02
N ILE A 186 14.85 4.28 0.22
CA ILE A 186 14.26 3.72 1.44
C ILE A 186 15.05 4.14 2.68
N LYS A 187 16.38 4.18 2.61
CA LYS A 187 17.23 4.66 3.72
C LYS A 187 16.90 6.10 4.09
N GLN A 188 16.74 6.96 3.09
CA GLN A 188 16.35 8.36 3.31
C GLN A 188 14.98 8.45 3.95
N LEU A 189 13.97 7.77 3.39
CA LEU A 189 12.61 7.72 3.95
C LEU A 189 12.61 7.30 5.43
N LEU A 190 13.31 6.22 5.78
CA LEU A 190 13.40 5.73 7.16
C LEU A 190 14.11 6.71 8.11
N GLY A 191 14.96 7.59 7.57
CA GLY A 191 15.63 8.66 8.31
C GLY A 191 14.81 9.94 8.46
N LEU A 192 13.69 10.09 7.72
CA LEU A 192 12.86 11.29 7.80
C LEU A 192 12.05 11.34 9.10
N PRO A 193 11.89 12.54 9.70
CA PRO A 193 11.15 12.70 10.94
C PRO A 193 9.68 12.29 10.75
N GLY A 194 9.17 11.46 11.66
CA GLY A 194 7.78 11.01 11.65
C GLY A 194 7.44 9.89 10.66
N TYR A 195 8.30 9.60 9.67
CA TYR A 195 8.02 8.56 8.67
C TYR A 195 7.91 7.16 9.29
N ARG A 196 8.79 6.81 10.24
CA ARG A 196 8.72 5.53 10.96
C ARG A 196 7.39 5.33 11.69
N SER A 197 6.88 6.39 12.31
CA SER A 197 5.57 6.37 12.98
C SER A 197 4.42 6.24 11.99
N LEU A 198 4.53 6.85 10.80
CA LEU A 198 3.53 6.71 9.74
C LEU A 198 3.38 5.26 9.28
N ILE A 199 4.49 4.52 9.15
CA ILE A 199 4.51 3.14 8.65
C ILE A 199 4.45 2.08 9.77
N ASN A 200 4.42 2.49 11.04
CA ASN A 200 4.51 1.61 12.21
C ASN A 200 5.67 0.59 12.12
N ASP A 201 6.85 1.05 11.69
CA ASP A 201 8.04 0.22 11.48
C ASP A 201 7.84 -0.98 10.53
N ARG A 202 6.91 -0.86 9.56
CA ARG A 202 6.65 -1.87 8.53
C ARG A 202 6.72 -1.24 7.14
N GLN A 203 7.74 -1.59 6.38
CA GLN A 203 7.92 -1.10 5.02
C GLN A 203 7.57 -2.19 4.02
N GLU A 204 6.73 -1.87 3.03
CA GLU A 204 6.54 -2.71 1.85
C GLU A 204 7.27 -2.08 0.66
N VAL A 205 7.95 -2.89 -0.15
CA VAL A 205 8.61 -2.44 -1.38
C VAL A 205 8.28 -3.43 -2.47
N MET A 206 7.84 -2.93 -3.63
CA MET A 206 7.55 -3.78 -4.78
C MET A 206 8.72 -3.76 -5.77
N ILE A 207 9.09 -4.94 -6.26
CA ILE A 207 10.20 -5.12 -7.22
C ILE A 207 9.62 -5.57 -8.58
N GLY A 208 9.85 -4.76 -9.61
CA GLY A 208 9.42 -5.06 -10.99
C GLY A 208 10.45 -5.92 -11.73
N TYR A 209 10.02 -7.02 -12.38
CA TYR A 209 10.88 -7.95 -13.14
C TYR A 209 10.87 -7.73 -14.65
N SER A 210 9.73 -7.32 -15.20
CA SER A 210 9.48 -7.41 -16.64
C SER A 210 9.91 -6.14 -17.39
N ASP A 211 9.86 -4.98 -16.73
CA ASP A 211 10.23 -3.72 -17.38
C ASP A 211 11.74 -3.47 -17.30
N SER A 212 12.41 -3.83 -16.21
CA SER A 212 13.88 -3.76 -16.12
C SER A 212 14.59 -4.66 -17.15
N ALA A 213 13.98 -5.81 -17.49
CA ALA A 213 14.52 -6.72 -18.50
C ALA A 213 14.40 -6.17 -19.93
N LYS A 214 13.39 -5.34 -20.20
CA LYS A 214 13.28 -4.61 -21.48
C LYS A 214 14.32 -3.49 -21.58
N ASP A 215 14.65 -2.87 -20.46
CA ASP A 215 15.57 -1.73 -20.40
C ASP A 215 17.05 -2.13 -20.50
N ALA A 216 17.47 -3.19 -19.80
CA ALA A 216 18.90 -3.52 -19.61
C ALA A 216 19.29 -4.95 -20.01
N GLY A 217 18.33 -5.78 -20.43
CA GLY A 217 18.52 -7.21 -20.64
C GLY A 217 18.34 -8.04 -19.35
N GLN A 218 17.92 -9.29 -19.50
CA GLN A 218 17.48 -10.14 -18.38
C GLN A 218 18.54 -10.39 -17.30
N LEU A 219 19.81 -10.56 -17.66
CA LEU A 219 20.88 -10.83 -16.70
C LEU A 219 21.17 -9.61 -15.82
N ALA A 220 21.29 -8.43 -16.43
CA ALA A 220 21.54 -7.18 -15.70
C ALA A 220 20.37 -6.84 -14.78
N ALA A 221 19.14 -7.01 -15.26
CA ALA A 221 17.93 -6.86 -14.45
C ALA A 221 17.93 -7.81 -13.25
N ALA A 222 18.14 -9.12 -13.46
CA ALA A 222 18.16 -10.09 -12.37
C ALA A 222 19.24 -9.80 -11.33
N TRP A 223 20.44 -9.40 -11.76
CA TRP A 223 21.53 -9.02 -10.85
C TRP A 223 21.21 -7.75 -10.06
N ALA A 224 20.69 -6.71 -10.72
CA ALA A 224 20.30 -5.48 -10.06
C ALA A 224 19.19 -5.70 -9.02
N GLN A 225 18.22 -6.56 -9.33
CA GLN A 225 17.17 -6.94 -8.40
C GLN A 225 17.70 -7.69 -7.17
N TYR A 226 18.64 -8.62 -7.37
CA TYR A 226 19.28 -9.33 -6.25
C TYR A 226 19.99 -8.33 -5.32
N ARG A 227 20.79 -7.43 -5.90
CA ARG A 227 21.52 -6.40 -5.17
C ARG A 227 20.60 -5.41 -4.46
N ALA A 228 19.50 -5.01 -5.11
CA ALA A 228 18.50 -4.14 -4.50
C ALA A 228 17.85 -4.80 -3.27
N GLN A 229 17.44 -6.07 -3.39
CA GLN A 229 16.82 -6.81 -2.28
C GLN A 229 17.79 -7.01 -1.11
N GLU A 230 19.03 -7.43 -1.38
CA GLU A 230 20.07 -7.55 -0.35
C GLU A 230 20.25 -6.22 0.39
N ARG A 231 20.38 -5.12 -0.36
CA ARG A 231 20.57 -3.79 0.22
C ARG A 231 19.37 -3.32 1.04
N LEU A 232 18.14 -3.55 0.55
CA LEU A 232 16.91 -3.19 1.26
C LEU A 232 16.78 -3.96 2.58
N VAL A 233 17.10 -5.26 2.58
CA VAL A 233 17.09 -6.11 3.79
C VAL A 233 18.10 -5.60 4.81
N GLU A 234 19.32 -5.28 4.39
CA GLU A 234 20.35 -4.70 5.26
C GLU A 234 19.87 -3.41 5.93
N ILE A 235 19.39 -2.45 5.14
CA ILE A 235 18.95 -1.14 5.63
C ILE A 235 17.78 -1.29 6.63
N CYS A 236 16.77 -2.09 6.28
CA CYS A 236 15.62 -2.28 7.16
C CYS A 236 16.02 -3.00 8.45
N LYS A 237 16.94 -3.96 8.38
CA LYS A 237 17.48 -4.64 9.56
C LYS A 237 18.28 -3.69 10.46
N GLU A 238 19.17 -2.87 9.89
CA GLU A 238 19.92 -1.83 10.63
C GLU A 238 18.98 -0.86 11.35
N GLN A 239 17.85 -0.53 10.74
CA GLN A 239 16.86 0.40 11.25
C GLN A 239 15.80 -0.25 12.16
N ASN A 240 15.81 -1.58 12.37
CA ASN A 240 14.74 -2.34 13.05
C ASN A 240 13.34 -2.10 12.43
N VAL A 241 13.26 -2.18 11.10
CA VAL A 241 12.02 -2.06 10.32
C VAL A 241 11.72 -3.42 9.69
N THR A 242 10.47 -3.86 9.78
CA THR A 242 10.02 -5.08 9.11
C THR A 242 9.82 -4.79 7.62
N LEU A 243 10.63 -5.43 6.77
CA LEU A 243 10.50 -5.33 5.32
C LEU A 243 9.63 -6.45 4.76
N THR A 244 8.66 -6.10 3.92
CA THR A 244 7.95 -7.04 3.03
C THR A 244 8.34 -6.72 1.59
N LEU A 245 8.94 -7.68 0.90
CA LEU A 245 9.21 -7.57 -0.54
C LEU A 245 8.02 -8.10 -1.32
N PHE A 246 7.38 -7.23 -2.10
CA PHE A 246 6.30 -7.58 -3.01
C PHE A 246 6.88 -7.85 -4.40
N HIS A 247 6.90 -9.12 -4.79
CA HIS A 247 7.39 -9.53 -6.10
C HIS A 247 6.32 -9.34 -7.18
N GLY A 248 6.60 -8.49 -8.17
CA GLY A 248 5.75 -8.35 -9.36
C GLY A 248 5.77 -9.59 -10.27
N ARG A 249 4.94 -9.58 -11.31
CA ARG A 249 4.90 -10.68 -12.30
C ARG A 249 6.22 -10.78 -13.08
N GLY A 250 6.65 -12.01 -13.34
CA GLY A 250 7.78 -12.33 -14.23
C GLY A 250 9.04 -12.91 -13.56
N GLY A 251 9.14 -12.85 -12.22
CA GLY A 251 10.24 -13.49 -11.48
C GLY A 251 10.13 -15.02 -11.46
N THR A 252 11.21 -15.72 -11.11
CA THR A 252 11.24 -17.19 -10.86
C THR A 252 10.19 -17.60 -9.82
N VAL A 253 9.97 -16.75 -8.81
CA VAL A 253 8.93 -16.86 -7.76
C VAL A 253 7.51 -16.91 -8.34
N GLY A 254 7.27 -16.21 -9.46
CA GLY A 254 5.95 -16.13 -10.10
C GLY A 254 5.58 -17.31 -11.00
N ARG A 255 6.46 -18.32 -11.15
CA ARG A 255 6.23 -19.44 -12.09
C ARG A 255 5.31 -20.54 -11.55
N GLY A 256 5.06 -20.59 -10.25
CA GLY A 256 4.24 -21.62 -9.61
C GLY A 256 4.86 -23.04 -9.70
N GLY A 257 4.55 -23.89 -8.72
CA GLY A 257 5.09 -25.26 -8.66
C GLY A 257 6.57 -25.35 -8.27
N GLY A 258 7.21 -26.49 -8.56
CA GLY A 258 8.58 -26.84 -8.12
C GLY A 258 9.69 -25.79 -8.35
N PRO A 259 9.71 -25.03 -9.46
CA PRO A 259 10.73 -23.99 -9.71
C PRO A 259 10.67 -22.77 -8.78
N ALA A 260 9.54 -22.53 -8.09
CA ALA A 260 9.41 -21.45 -7.12
C ALA A 260 10.07 -21.77 -5.76
N HIS A 261 10.39 -23.05 -5.49
CA HIS A 261 11.02 -23.50 -4.25
C HIS A 261 12.55 -23.50 -4.27
N ALA A 262 13.17 -23.28 -5.44
CA ALA A 262 14.63 -23.37 -5.63
C ALA A 262 15.33 -22.00 -5.69
N GLY A 263 14.60 -20.90 -5.49
CA GLY A 263 15.08 -19.52 -5.56
C GLY A 263 15.31 -18.89 -4.20
#